data_AF-A0A948UDZ7-F1
#
_entry.id   AF-A0A948UDZ7-F1
#
_cell.length_a   1.000
_cell.length_b   1.000
_cell.length_c   1.000
_cell.angle_alpha   90.00
_cell.angle_beta   90.00
_cell.angle_gamma   90.00
#
_symmetry.space_group_name_H-M   'P 1'
#
loop_
_entity.id
_entity.type
_entity.pdbx_description
1 polymer ?
#
loop_
_entity_poly.entity_id
_entity_poly.type
_entity_poly.pdbx_seq_one_letter_code
_entity_poly.pdbx_strand_id
1 'polypeptide(L)'
;MMYCWGRRCAGVNTNLIFFQKGNPTKEIWYYELPLPEGLKQYTKGRPIRDEEFASARRSLGVGGTSIKGRKASKNMWKVSIKEIQEKNYNLDFKNPNKKDSEIQKSPKELLREIEEREEKISKILDEIKKRI
;
A
#
# COMPACT_ATOMS: atom_id res chain seq x y z
N MET A 1 -15.19 -21.15 -14.46
CA MET A 1 -14.89 -19.93 -15.25
C MET A 1 -15.77 -18.82 -14.68
N MET A 2 -15.22 -17.93 -13.85
CA MET A 2 -16.00 -16.96 -13.07
C MET A 2 -16.01 -15.61 -13.80
N TYR A 3 -17.19 -15.20 -14.27
CA TYR A 3 -17.40 -13.93 -14.95
C TYR A 3 -17.63 -12.83 -13.91
N CYS A 4 -16.72 -11.85 -13.83
CA CYS A 4 -16.91 -10.63 -13.04
C CYS A 4 -17.39 -9.52 -13.98
N TRP A 5 -18.66 -9.13 -13.87
CA TRP A 5 -19.27 -8.06 -14.65
C TRP A 5 -18.97 -6.70 -14.00
N GLY A 6 -18.40 -5.76 -14.76
CA GLY A 6 -18.65 -4.32 -14.57
C GLY A 6 -17.80 -3.49 -13.60
N ARG A 7 -16.95 -4.06 -12.74
CA ARG A 7 -15.95 -3.24 -11.99
C ARG A 7 -14.55 -3.83 -12.13
N ARG A 8 -13.68 -3.11 -12.83
CA ARG A 8 -12.23 -3.33 -12.75
C ARG A 8 -11.82 -3.00 -11.32
N CYS A 9 -11.70 -3.98 -10.43
CA CYS A 9 -11.06 -3.83 -9.11
C CYS A 9 -9.53 -3.69 -9.27
N ALA A 10 -9.09 -2.82 -10.18
CA ALA A 10 -7.69 -2.51 -10.40
C ALA A 10 -7.34 -1.34 -9.46
N GLY A 11 -6.40 -1.56 -8.54
CA GLY A 11 -5.84 -0.51 -7.69
C GLY A 11 -6.22 -0.54 -6.21
N VAL A 12 -6.94 -1.57 -5.73
CA VAL A 12 -7.18 -1.73 -4.29
C VAL A 12 -6.10 -2.62 -3.68
N ASN A 13 -5.45 -2.12 -2.63
CA ASN A 13 -4.46 -2.89 -1.89
C ASN A 13 -5.13 -4.04 -1.13
N THR A 14 -4.53 -5.23 -1.18
CA THR A 14 -5.03 -6.43 -0.50
C THR A 14 -4.09 -6.82 0.62
N ASN A 15 -4.66 -7.12 1.79
CA ASN A 15 -3.92 -7.58 2.96
C ASN A 15 -4.26 -9.05 3.26
N LEU A 16 -3.26 -9.82 3.68
CA LEU A 16 -3.43 -11.19 4.15
C LEU A 16 -3.17 -11.24 5.66
N ILE A 17 -4.11 -11.81 6.40
CA ILE A 17 -4.06 -11.87 7.86
C ILE A 17 -3.90 -13.33 8.29
N PHE A 18 -2.83 -13.60 9.05
CA PHE A 18 -2.57 -14.91 9.63
C PHE A 18 -2.75 -14.83 11.13
N PHE A 19 -3.61 -15.68 11.68
CA PHE A 19 -3.87 -15.75 13.12
C PHE A 19 -4.13 -17.18 13.55
N GLN A 20 -3.96 -17.44 14.85
CA GLN A 20 -4.25 -18.72 15.47
C GLN A 20 -5.30 -18.52 16.55
N LYS A 21 -6.28 -19.43 16.62
CA LYS A 21 -7.28 -19.43 17.69
C LYS A 21 -6.65 -19.95 18.99
N GLY A 22 -6.98 -19.31 20.11
CA GLY A 22 -6.73 -19.82 21.47
C GLY A 22 -5.77 -18.98 22.30
N ASN A 23 -4.74 -18.39 21.68
CA ASN A 23 -3.77 -17.55 22.40
C ASN A 23 -3.98 -16.06 22.11
N PRO A 24 -3.90 -15.18 23.12
CA PRO A 24 -3.98 -13.75 22.90
C PRO A 24 -2.77 -13.25 22.11
N THR A 25 -3.02 -12.39 21.13
CA THR A 25 -1.99 -11.76 20.29
C THR A 25 -1.18 -10.77 21.12
N LYS A 26 0.13 -10.99 21.21
CA LYS A 26 1.06 -10.07 21.91
C LYS A 26 1.71 -9.07 20.95
N GLU A 27 2.07 -9.55 19.77
CA GLU A 27 2.77 -8.80 18.73
C GLU A 27 2.27 -9.22 17.35
N ILE A 28 2.25 -8.27 16.42
CA ILE A 28 1.90 -8.50 15.02
C ILE A 28 3.13 -8.17 14.17
N TRP A 29 3.44 -9.08 13.25
CA TRP A 29 4.50 -8.90 12.28
C TRP A 29 3.88 -8.52 10.93
N TYR A 30 4.30 -7.38 10.40
CA TYR A 30 3.87 -6.91 9.09
C TYR A 30 4.95 -7.22 8.05
N TYR A 31 4.52 -7.54 6.84
CA TYR A 31 5.40 -7.72 5.70
C TYR A 31 4.81 -7.03 4.47
N GLU A 32 5.54 -6.08 3.89
CA GLU A 32 5.18 -5.46 2.62
C GLU A 32 5.83 -6.22 1.47
N LEU A 33 5.01 -6.85 0.63
CA LEU A 33 5.49 -7.55 -0.56
C LEU A 33 6.05 -6.52 -1.55
N PRO A 34 7.36 -6.54 -1.86
CA PRO A 34 7.92 -5.63 -2.84
C PRO A 34 7.39 -5.97 -4.24
N LEU A 35 7.13 -4.93 -5.04
CA LEU A 35 6.86 -5.12 -6.45
C LEU A 35 8.16 -5.46 -7.20
N PRO A 36 8.12 -6.30 -8.24
CA PRO A 36 9.27 -6.51 -9.11
C PRO A 36 9.73 -5.21 -9.76
N GLU A 37 11.00 -5.16 -10.12
CA GLU A 37 11.62 -3.97 -10.70
C GLU A 37 10.89 -3.51 -11.97
N GLY A 38 10.58 -2.21 -12.03
CA GLY A 38 9.86 -1.59 -13.15
C GLY A 38 8.34 -1.77 -13.15
N LEU A 39 7.75 -2.50 -12.18
CA LEU A 39 6.29 -2.67 -12.07
C LEU A 39 5.69 -1.75 -11.01
N LYS A 40 4.64 -1.01 -11.40
CA LYS A 40 3.80 -0.21 -10.49
C LYS A 40 2.62 -0.99 -9.91
N GLN A 41 2.13 -1.99 -10.64
CA GLN A 41 1.03 -2.86 -10.22
C GLN A 41 1.04 -4.15 -11.04
N TYR A 42 0.46 -5.21 -10.49
CA TYR A 42 0.21 -6.45 -11.23
C TYR A 42 -0.91 -6.25 -12.25
N THR A 43 -0.78 -6.90 -13.40
CA THR A 43 -1.76 -6.80 -14.51
C THR A 43 -2.06 -8.19 -15.06
N LYS A 44 -3.07 -8.32 -15.93
CA LYS A 44 -3.36 -9.61 -16.58
C LYS A 44 -2.15 -10.19 -17.33
N GLY A 45 -1.32 -9.34 -17.95
CA GLY A 45 -0.09 -9.76 -18.65
C GLY A 45 1.11 -10.01 -17.71
N ARG A 46 1.02 -9.57 -16.45
CA ARG A 46 2.04 -9.73 -15.41
C ARG A 46 1.35 -10.11 -14.10
N PRO A 47 0.83 -11.36 -13.99
CA PRO A 47 0.21 -11.84 -12.76
C PRO A 47 1.26 -12.04 -11.66
N ILE A 48 0.82 -12.02 -10.41
CA ILE A 48 1.65 -12.38 -9.25
C ILE A 48 2.04 -13.85 -9.38
N ARG A 49 3.32 -14.15 -9.19
CA ARG A 49 3.84 -15.52 -9.22
C ARG A 49 4.17 -16.04 -7.82
N ASP A 50 4.23 -17.36 -7.68
CA ASP A 50 4.49 -18.00 -6.39
C ASP A 50 5.89 -17.67 -5.84
N GLU A 51 6.87 -17.51 -6.73
CA GLU A 51 8.25 -17.25 -6.35
C GLU A 51 8.40 -15.90 -5.64
N GLU A 52 7.52 -14.94 -5.94
CA GLU A 52 7.50 -13.62 -5.32
C GLU A 52 7.15 -13.71 -3.83
N PHE A 53 6.35 -14.71 -3.44
CA PHE A 53 6.02 -14.97 -2.03
C PHE A 53 7.12 -15.72 -1.27
N ALA A 54 8.15 -16.24 -1.94
CA ALA A 54 9.18 -17.05 -1.29
C ALA A 54 9.93 -16.26 -0.20
N SER A 55 10.19 -14.96 -0.44
CA SER A 55 10.79 -14.06 0.55
C SER A 55 9.89 -13.88 1.77
N ALA A 56 8.59 -13.59 1.54
CA ALA A 56 7.60 -13.45 2.60
C ALA A 56 7.46 -14.73 3.44
N ARG A 57 7.38 -15.91 2.81
CA ARG A 57 7.28 -17.21 3.50
C ARG A 57 8.49 -17.50 4.38
N ARG A 58 9.69 -17.21 3.90
CA ARG A 58 10.93 -17.37 4.68
C ARG A 58 10.98 -16.41 5.86
N SER A 59 10.64 -15.13 5.65
CA SER A 59 10.70 -14.12 6.69
C SER A 59 9.60 -14.27 7.75
N LEU A 60 8.37 -14.55 7.35
CA LEU A 60 7.24 -14.68 8.28
C LEU A 60 7.15 -16.05 8.95
N GLY A 61 7.80 -17.09 8.40
CA GLY A 61 7.66 -18.46 8.92
C GLY A 61 6.28 -19.05 8.63
N VAL A 62 5.70 -18.75 7.46
CA VAL A 62 4.36 -19.20 7.05
C VAL A 62 4.50 -20.35 6.06
N GLY A 63 3.68 -21.41 6.22
CA GLY A 63 3.68 -22.57 5.32
C GLY A 63 4.65 -23.68 5.71
N GLY A 64 4.92 -23.88 7.00
CA GLY A 64 5.80 -24.94 7.50
C GLY A 64 7.26 -24.54 7.69
N THR A 65 7.62 -23.28 7.39
CA THR A 65 8.93 -22.69 7.68
C THR A 65 9.00 -22.26 9.15
N SER A 66 10.17 -22.42 9.77
CA SER A 66 10.34 -22.14 11.20
C SER A 66 10.11 -20.65 11.51
N ILE A 67 9.26 -20.38 12.51
CA ILE A 67 9.01 -19.03 13.05
C ILE A 67 10.22 -18.53 13.88
N LYS A 68 11.19 -19.42 14.18
CA LYS A 68 12.38 -19.09 14.97
C LYS A 68 13.32 -18.21 14.14
N GLY A 69 13.42 -16.94 14.51
CA GLY A 69 14.41 -16.00 13.95
C GLY A 69 13.85 -14.82 13.16
N ARG A 70 12.57 -14.43 13.36
CA ARG A 70 12.03 -13.20 12.77
C ARG A 70 12.90 -12.00 13.14
N LYS A 71 13.38 -11.28 12.14
CA LYS A 71 14.18 -10.06 12.28
C LYS A 71 13.54 -8.95 11.48
N ALA A 72 13.58 -7.73 12.03
CA ALA A 72 13.19 -6.55 11.28
C ALA A 72 14.09 -6.42 10.04
N SER A 73 13.48 -6.08 8.91
CA SER A 73 14.15 -5.85 7.64
C SER A 73 13.48 -4.69 6.91
N LYS A 74 13.99 -4.32 5.73
CA LYS A 74 13.42 -3.25 4.90
C LYS A 74 11.91 -3.40 4.66
N ASN A 75 11.44 -4.64 4.54
CA ASN A 75 10.05 -4.96 4.20
C ASN A 75 9.28 -5.57 5.37
N MET A 76 9.91 -5.74 6.54
CA MET A 76 9.32 -6.44 7.67
C MET A 76 9.56 -5.65 8.96
N TRP A 77 8.48 -5.34 9.65
CA TRP A 77 8.53 -4.64 10.93
C TRP A 77 7.52 -5.26 11.90
N LYS A 78 7.69 -4.90 13.18
CA LYS A 78 6.90 -5.43 14.28
C LYS A 78 6.13 -4.31 14.94
N VAL A 79 4.87 -4.59 15.27
CA VAL A 79 3.99 -3.67 15.98
C VAL A 79 3.45 -4.39 17.21
N SER A 80 3.44 -3.71 18.36
CA SER A 80 2.89 -4.24 19.59
C SER A 80 1.37 -4.13 19.63
N ILE A 81 0.71 -4.99 20.43
CA ILE A 81 -0.75 -4.89 20.59
C ILE A 81 -1.20 -3.55 21.21
N LYS A 82 -0.34 -2.92 22.02
CA LYS A 82 -0.65 -1.62 22.65
C LYS A 82 -0.81 -0.52 21.61
N GLU A 83 0.11 -0.42 20.65
CA GLU A 83 0.05 0.55 19.55
C GLU A 83 -1.23 0.37 18.71
N ILE A 84 -1.68 -0.88 18.54
CA ILE A 84 -2.92 -1.20 17.83
C ILE A 84 -4.15 -0.74 18.63
N GLN A 85 -4.14 -0.95 19.95
CA GLN A 85 -5.22 -0.51 20.84
C GLN A 85 -5.34 1.01 20.88
N GLU A 86 -4.22 1.73 20.95
CA GLU A 86 -4.17 3.20 20.89
C GLU A 86 -4.77 3.74 19.57
N LYS A 87 -4.61 2.98 18.48
CA LYS A 87 -5.21 3.26 17.16
C LYS A 87 -6.63 2.72 16.99
N ASN A 88 -7.34 2.39 18.07
CA ASN A 88 -8.70 1.83 18.04
C ASN A 88 -8.80 0.56 17.15
N TYR A 89 -7.83 -0.34 17.28
CA TYR A 89 -7.75 -1.60 16.53
C TYR A 89 -7.63 -1.45 15.00
N ASN A 90 -7.21 -0.27 14.52
CA ASN A 90 -6.90 -0.08 13.11
C ASN A 90 -5.58 -0.76 12.75
N LEU A 91 -5.62 -1.71 11.80
CA LEU A 91 -4.46 -2.48 11.32
C LEU A 91 -3.72 -1.85 10.14
N ASP A 92 -4.10 -0.64 9.70
CA ASP A 92 -3.39 0.08 8.63
C ASP A 92 -2.10 0.74 9.17
N PHE A 93 -1.08 -0.09 9.36
CA PHE A 93 0.28 0.34 9.66
C PHE A 93 1.08 0.43 8.36
N LYS A 94 1.60 1.63 8.06
CA LYS A 94 2.52 1.83 6.94
C LYS A 94 3.91 1.32 7.30
N ASN A 95 4.67 0.91 6.29
CA ASN A 95 6.04 0.46 6.47
C ASN A 95 6.94 1.66 6.86
N PRO A 96 7.51 1.67 8.08
CA PRO A 96 8.35 2.78 8.54
C PRO A 96 9.69 2.85 7.78
N ASN A 97 10.11 1.76 7.14
CA ASN A 97 11.38 1.66 6.40
C ASN A 97 11.24 2.04 4.93
N LYS A 98 10.02 2.34 4.47
CA LYS A 98 9.78 2.75 3.09
C LYS A 98 10.27 4.19 2.93
N LYS A 99 11.34 4.35 2.17
CA LYS A 99 11.75 5.66 1.64
C LYS A 99 10.75 5.99 0.54
N ASP A 100 9.61 6.57 0.90
CA ASP A 100 8.71 7.14 -0.11
C ASP A 100 9.46 8.28 -0.81
N SER A 101 9.87 8.02 -2.04
CA SER A 101 10.42 9.01 -2.96
C SER A 101 9.33 9.90 -3.57
N GLU A 102 8.06 9.70 -3.19
CA GLU A 102 6.99 10.64 -3.49
C GLU A 102 6.89 11.63 -2.33
N ILE A 103 7.41 12.83 -2.58
CA ILE A 103 7.12 14.03 -1.79
C ILE A 103 5.59 14.16 -1.76
N GLN A 104 4.97 13.75 -0.65
CA GLN A 104 3.57 14.09 -0.41
C GLN A 104 3.53 15.61 -0.23
N LYS A 105 3.11 16.31 -1.29
CA LYS A 105 2.90 17.76 -1.22
C LYS A 105 1.96 18.04 -0.06
N SER A 106 2.29 19.04 0.74
CA SER A 106 1.43 19.46 1.84
C SER A 106 0.06 19.90 1.29
N PRO A 107 -1.02 19.82 2.10
CA PRO A 107 -2.33 20.31 1.68
C PRO A 107 -2.31 21.75 1.17
N LYS A 108 -1.45 22.60 1.75
CA LYS A 108 -1.28 24.00 1.36
C LYS A 108 -0.62 24.16 -0.02
N GLU A 109 0.41 23.35 -0.32
CA GLU A 109 1.05 23.35 -1.64
C GLU A 109 0.12 22.84 -2.72
N LEU A 110 -0.68 21.81 -2.41
CA LEU A 110 -1.71 21.31 -3.31
C LEU A 110 -2.76 22.37 -3.60
N LEU A 111 -3.23 23.08 -2.57
CA LEU A 111 -4.21 24.15 -2.73
C LEU A 111 -3.67 25.27 -3.64
N ARG A 112 -2.43 25.71 -3.40
CA ARG A 112 -1.79 26.75 -4.24
C ARG A 112 -1.69 26.31 -5.70
N GLU A 113 -1.33 25.06 -5.93
CA GLU A 113 -1.22 24.52 -7.30
C GLU A 113 -2.59 24.42 -7.99
N ILE A 114 -3.66 24.15 -7.23
CA ILE A 114 -5.03 24.16 -7.75
C ILE A 114 -5.43 25.59 -8.14
N GLU A 115 -5.24 26.57 -7.25
CA GLU A 115 -5.56 27.98 -7.52
C GLU A 115 -4.81 28.52 -8.75
N GLU A 116 -3.49 28.24 -8.86
CA GLU A 116 -2.69 28.62 -10.03
C GLU A 116 -3.22 28.00 -11.34
N ARG A 117 -3.77 26.78 -11.29
CA ARG A 117 -4.36 26.11 -12.45
C ARG A 117 -5.73 26.69 -12.79
N GLU A 118 -6.55 27.01 -11.80
CA GLU A 118 -7.85 27.65 -12.00
C GLU A 118 -7.71 29.03 -12.66
N GLU A 119 -6.74 29.84 -12.25
CA GLU A 119 -6.46 31.13 -12.90
C GLU A 119 -6.10 30.97 -14.38
N LYS A 120 -5.30 29.95 -14.72
CA LYS A 120 -4.93 29.66 -16.11
C LYS A 120 -6.15 29.23 -16.92
N ILE A 121 -7.00 28.37 -16.36
CA ILE A 121 -8.25 27.93 -16.99
C ILE A 121 -9.15 29.15 -17.25
N SER A 122 -9.31 30.04 -16.26
CA SER A 122 -10.12 31.25 -16.38
C SER A 122 -9.63 32.17 -17.49
N LYS A 123 -8.32 32.42 -17.57
CA LYS A 123 -7.71 33.22 -18.65
C LYS A 123 -7.99 32.64 -20.03
N ILE A 124 -7.83 31.33 -20.20
CA ILE A 124 -8.10 30.64 -21.47
C ILE A 124 -9.59 30.75 -21.84
N LEU A 125 -10.50 30.61 -20.86
CA LEU A 125 -11.93 30.77 -21.10
C LEU A 125 -12.30 32.18 -21.55
N ASP A 126 -11.68 33.20 -20.97
CA ASP A 126 -11.91 34.60 -21.37
C ASP A 126 -11.35 34.90 -22.77
N GLU A 127 -10.22 34.32 -23.15
CA GLU A 127 -9.71 34.38 -24.52
C GLU A 127 -10.68 33.75 -25.53
N ILE A 128 -11.29 32.61 -25.18
CA ILE A 128 -12.28 31.95 -26.03
C ILE A 128 -13.53 32.82 -26.15
N LYS A 129 -14.06 33.37 -25.05
CA LYS A 129 -15.23 34.26 -25.07
C LYS A 129 -15.03 35.50 -25.94
N LYS A 130 -13.81 36.02 -26.05
CA LYS A 130 -13.48 37.16 -26.92
C LYS A 130 -13.45 36.82 -28.42
N ARG A 131 -13.36 35.53 -28.76
CA ARG A 131 -13.32 35.04 -30.16
C ARG A 131 -14.67 34.59 -30.69
N ILE A 132 -15.69 34.61 -29.85
CA ILE A 132 -17.10 34.34 -30.18
C ILE A 132 -17.83 35.67 -30.16
#